data_AF-A0A846DKG2-F1
#
_entry.id   AF-A0A846DKG2-F1
#
_cell.length_a   1.000
_cell.length_b   1.000
_cell.length_c   1.000
_cell.angle_alpha   90.00
_cell.angle_beta   90.00
_cell.angle_gamma   90.00
#
_symmetry.space_group_name_H-M   'P 1'
#
loop_
_entity.id
_entity.type
_entity.pdbx_description
1 polymer ?
#
loop_
_entity_poly.entity_id
_entity_poly.type
_entity_poly.pdbx_seq_one_letter_code
_entity_poly.pdbx_strand_id
1 'polypeptide(L)'
;IEDLPKEAMDPGIAWYYIDLVHTVKPQRVISARGCNMSFRREIFTKYGLHFDEQFRGSAVREESDFCLRFRRTGYQIWYDPDAYLVHLGEETGGCHDITTRSLEYQLTFYHNHFLMGMKNLTLSEQLQLFGRLFDCHVLGNPPCNKSGSPIKIISRAVFYMLGFLKALGTRIKSIWDDGQIYTRLDGETVEG
;
A
#
# COMPACT_ATOMS: atom_id res chain seq x y z
N ILE A 1 -17.46 3.34 14.83
CA ILE A 1 -16.20 3.40 15.59
C ILE A 1 -15.98 4.85 15.96
N GLU A 2 -16.01 5.18 17.25
CA GLU A 2 -15.73 6.55 17.69
C GLU A 2 -14.23 6.86 17.56
N ASP A 3 -13.39 6.08 18.23
CA ASP A 3 -11.94 6.17 18.13
C ASP A 3 -11.37 4.88 17.54
N LEU A 4 -10.45 5.03 16.58
CA LEU A 4 -9.69 3.90 16.06
C LEU A 4 -8.82 3.29 17.17
N PRO A 5 -8.63 1.96 17.15
CA PRO A 5 -7.74 1.30 18.10
C PRO A 5 -6.30 1.80 17.92
N LYS A 6 -5.48 1.72 18.98
CA LYS A 6 -4.08 2.22 18.96
C LYS A 6 -3.24 1.54 17.88
N GLU A 7 -3.56 0.27 17.60
CA GLU A 7 -2.98 -0.57 16.56
C GLU A 7 -3.15 0.05 15.17
N ALA A 8 -4.21 0.85 14.93
CA ALA A 8 -4.39 1.58 13.68
C ALA A 8 -3.36 2.72 13.48
N MET A 9 -2.51 2.99 14.47
CA MET A 9 -1.38 3.91 14.38
C MET A 9 -0.01 3.20 14.39
N ASP A 10 0.02 1.88 14.48
CA ASP A 10 1.24 1.05 14.45
C ASP A 10 1.61 0.70 13.00
N PRO A 11 2.74 1.17 12.47
CA PRO A 11 3.11 0.95 11.07
C PRO A 11 3.42 -0.51 10.73
N GLY A 12 3.58 -1.43 11.69
CA GLY A 12 3.71 -2.86 11.44
C GLY A 12 2.38 -3.57 11.18
N ILE A 13 1.26 -3.03 11.69
CA ILE A 13 -0.03 -3.74 11.69
C ILE A 13 -1.26 -2.89 11.35
N ALA A 14 -1.13 -1.57 11.21
CA ALA A 14 -2.27 -0.64 11.17
C ALA A 14 -3.31 -0.95 10.09
N TRP A 15 -2.90 -1.43 8.92
CA TRP A 15 -3.86 -1.70 7.83
C TRP A 15 -4.81 -2.87 8.09
N TYR A 16 -4.59 -3.64 9.17
CA TYR A 16 -5.54 -4.64 9.68
C TYR A 16 -6.54 -4.07 10.69
N TYR A 17 -6.30 -2.85 11.18
CA TYR A 17 -7.08 -2.20 12.23
C TYR A 17 -7.67 -0.84 11.81
N ILE A 18 -7.26 -0.31 10.64
CA ILE A 18 -7.74 0.96 10.12
C ILE A 18 -9.10 0.77 9.41
N ASP A 19 -10.17 1.13 10.10
CA ASP A 19 -11.53 1.08 9.57
C ASP A 19 -12.10 2.49 9.39
N LEU A 20 -11.72 3.13 8.29
CA LEU A 20 -12.21 4.45 7.89
C LEU A 20 -13.62 4.41 7.26
N VAL A 21 -14.23 3.23 7.14
CA VAL A 21 -15.61 3.11 6.63
C VAL A 21 -16.60 3.33 7.77
N HIS A 22 -16.30 2.78 8.95
CA HIS A 22 -17.16 2.88 10.12
C HIS A 22 -16.67 3.89 11.15
N THR A 23 -15.59 4.63 10.89
CA THR A 23 -15.13 5.71 11.77
C THR A 23 -16.04 6.92 11.66
N VAL A 24 -16.56 7.41 12.79
CA VAL A 24 -17.61 8.46 12.81
C VAL A 24 -17.14 9.80 13.37
N LYS A 25 -15.88 9.91 13.79
CA LYS A 25 -15.29 11.16 14.30
C LYS A 25 -13.99 11.52 13.59
N PRO A 26 -13.73 12.82 13.37
CA PRO A 26 -12.45 13.27 12.84
C PRO A 26 -11.31 12.88 13.77
N GLN A 27 -10.24 12.31 13.23
CA GLN A 27 -9.09 11.89 14.03
C GLN A 27 -7.82 11.75 13.21
N ARG A 28 -6.69 11.80 13.91
CA ARG A 28 -5.38 11.54 13.31
C ARG A 28 -5.29 10.07 12.91
N VAL A 29 -4.79 9.83 11.70
CA VAL A 29 -4.58 8.48 11.15
C VAL A 29 -3.15 8.31 10.65
N ILE A 30 -2.73 7.05 10.48
CA ILE A 30 -1.40 6.71 9.98
C ILE A 30 -1.28 6.88 8.46
N SER A 31 -2.38 6.68 7.74
CA SER A 31 -2.44 6.61 6.28
C SER A 31 -3.86 6.94 5.83
N ALA A 32 -3.97 7.60 4.68
CA ALA A 32 -5.24 7.87 4.01
C ALA A 32 -5.64 6.70 3.08
N ARG A 33 -6.87 6.72 2.57
CA ARG A 33 -7.29 5.83 1.46
C ARG A 33 -6.93 6.48 0.13
N GLY A 34 -6.25 5.75 -0.76
CA GLY A 34 -5.76 6.29 -2.03
C GLY A 34 -6.84 6.90 -2.92
N CYS A 35 -8.07 6.40 -2.86
CA CYS A 35 -9.20 6.91 -3.66
C CYS A 35 -9.80 8.25 -3.17
N ASN A 36 -9.46 8.71 -1.97
CA ASN A 36 -9.96 9.99 -1.43
C ASN A 36 -8.94 10.59 -0.46
N MET A 37 -7.95 11.29 -1.01
CA MET A 37 -6.89 11.93 -0.25
C MET A 37 -6.55 13.30 -0.86
N SER A 38 -6.19 14.25 -0.01
CA SER A 38 -5.79 15.60 -0.40
C SER A 38 -4.56 16.02 0.39
N PHE A 39 -3.57 16.58 -0.31
CA PHE A 39 -2.33 17.07 0.29
C PHE A 39 -2.06 18.50 -0.16
N ARG A 40 -1.44 19.31 0.71
CA ARG A 40 -0.98 20.65 0.35
C ARG A 40 0.07 20.54 -0.76
N ARG A 41 -0.01 21.39 -1.78
CA ARG A 41 0.96 21.42 -2.89
C ARG A 41 2.41 21.56 -2.38
N GLU A 42 2.61 22.33 -1.32
CA GLU A 42 3.94 22.55 -0.72
C GLU A 42 4.64 21.27 -0.30
N ILE A 43 3.91 20.19 -0.04
CA ILE A 43 4.47 18.89 0.33
C ILE A 43 5.33 18.32 -0.79
N PHE A 44 4.91 18.51 -2.04
CA PHE A 44 5.64 18.05 -3.21
C PHE A 44 6.83 18.96 -3.53
N THR A 45 6.68 20.28 -3.36
CA THR A 45 7.74 21.24 -3.73
C THR A 45 8.78 21.44 -2.63
N LYS A 46 8.38 21.56 -1.36
CA LYS A 46 9.26 21.84 -0.22
C LYS A 46 9.96 20.59 0.29
N TYR A 47 9.25 19.46 0.32
CA TYR A 47 9.77 18.21 0.87
C TYR A 47 10.15 17.18 -0.19
N GLY A 48 9.95 17.49 -1.48
CA GLY A 48 10.29 16.60 -2.59
C GLY A 48 9.54 15.27 -2.58
N LEU A 49 8.39 15.20 -1.88
CA LEU A 49 7.59 13.98 -1.88
C LEU A 49 6.91 13.80 -3.23
N HIS A 50 6.75 12.55 -3.61
CA HIS A 50 6.14 12.08 -4.86
C HIS A 50 5.60 10.67 -4.61
N PHE A 51 4.67 10.21 -5.44
CA PHE A 51 4.25 8.80 -5.44
C PHE A 51 5.32 7.97 -6.14
N ASP A 52 5.64 6.81 -5.59
CA ASP A 52 6.70 5.97 -6.14
C ASP A 52 6.15 5.05 -7.24
N GLU A 53 6.64 5.22 -8.47
CA GLU A 53 6.23 4.45 -9.64
C GLU A 53 6.63 2.96 -9.61
N GLN A 54 7.44 2.55 -8.63
CA GLN A 54 7.76 1.14 -8.41
C GLN A 54 6.58 0.33 -7.83
N PHE A 55 5.52 1.01 -7.36
CA PHE A 55 4.25 0.40 -6.99
C PHE A 55 3.39 0.14 -8.23
N ARG A 56 3.54 -1.06 -8.80
CA ARG A 56 2.96 -1.43 -10.10
C ARG A 56 1.67 -2.24 -9.98
N GLY A 57 1.03 -2.52 -11.11
CA GLY A 57 -0.20 -3.31 -11.18
C GLY A 57 -1.37 -2.54 -10.59
N SER A 58 -1.98 -3.07 -9.54
CA SER A 58 -3.07 -2.40 -8.81
C SER A 58 -2.60 -1.25 -7.90
N ALA A 59 -1.31 -0.92 -7.95
CA ALA A 59 -0.62 0.09 -7.13
C ALA A 59 -0.65 -0.14 -5.62
N VAL A 60 -1.50 -1.03 -5.09
CA VAL A 60 -1.67 -1.38 -3.65
C VAL A 60 -0.44 -1.06 -2.81
N ARG A 61 -0.60 -0.21 -1.78
CA ARG A 61 0.44 0.31 -0.89
C ARG A 61 1.21 1.53 -1.40
N GLU A 62 0.90 2.06 -2.57
CA GLU A 62 1.44 3.32 -3.08
C GLU A 62 1.11 4.48 -2.13
N GLU A 63 -0.15 4.52 -1.65
CA GLU A 63 -0.64 5.52 -0.73
C GLU A 63 -0.02 5.34 0.66
N SER A 64 0.18 4.09 1.06
CA SER A 64 0.79 3.70 2.32
C SER A 64 2.26 4.13 2.38
N ASP A 65 3.03 3.87 1.32
CA ASP A 65 4.42 4.34 1.18
C ASP A 65 4.50 5.87 1.23
N PHE A 66 3.63 6.55 0.47
CA PHE A 66 3.56 8.01 0.49
C PHE A 66 3.26 8.54 1.89
N CYS A 67 2.25 8.00 2.58
CA CYS A 67 1.84 8.43 3.90
C CYS A 67 2.93 8.23 4.96
N LEU A 68 3.66 7.11 4.91
CA LEU A 68 4.76 6.85 5.85
C LEU A 68 5.93 7.81 5.64
N ARG A 69 6.28 8.14 4.40
CA ARG A 69 7.27 9.18 4.09
C ARG A 69 6.78 10.57 4.48
N PHE A 70 5.51 10.87 4.21
CA PHE A 70 4.87 12.14 4.58
C PHE A 70 4.98 12.45 6.07
N ARG A 71 4.83 11.46 6.94
CA ARG A 71 4.95 11.65 8.40
C ARG A 71 6.33 12.15 8.85
N ARG A 72 7.37 12.03 8.02
CA ARG A 72 8.72 12.56 8.31
C ARG A 72 8.81 14.09 8.15
N THR A 73 7.79 14.73 7.57
CA THR A 73 7.75 16.18 7.34
C THR A 73 7.32 16.99 8.57
N GLY A 74 6.81 16.33 9.62
CA GLY A 74 6.22 16.96 10.80
C GLY A 74 4.72 17.24 10.68
N TYR A 75 4.13 17.15 9.48
CA TYR A 75 2.69 17.23 9.29
C TYR A 75 1.99 15.95 9.78
N GLN A 76 0.68 16.07 9.97
CA GLN A 76 -0.19 14.97 10.38
C GLN A 76 -1.19 14.64 9.27
N ILE A 77 -1.58 13.38 9.20
CA ILE A 77 -2.68 12.93 8.32
C ILE A 77 -3.93 12.90 9.20
N TRP A 78 -4.97 13.57 8.72
CA TRP A 78 -6.25 13.68 9.41
C TRP A 78 -7.33 13.04 8.56
N TYR A 79 -8.14 12.18 9.17
CA TYR A 79 -9.36 11.65 8.59
C TYR A 79 -10.53 12.50 9.08
N ASP A 80 -11.43 12.85 8.16
CA ASP A 80 -12.69 13.53 8.45
C ASP A 80 -13.84 12.72 7.81
N PRO A 81 -14.77 12.15 8.60
CA PRO A 81 -15.88 11.37 8.07
C PRO A 81 -16.86 12.19 7.22
N ASP A 82 -16.90 13.52 7.39
CA ASP A 82 -17.77 14.40 6.60
C ASP A 82 -17.18 14.67 5.20
N ALA A 83 -15.88 14.43 5.02
CA ALA A 83 -15.16 14.56 3.74
C ALA A 83 -15.16 13.23 2.97
N TYR A 84 -16.34 12.66 2.72
CA TYR A 84 -16.48 11.37 2.04
C TYR A 84 -16.92 11.48 0.57
N LEU A 85 -16.62 10.43 -0.18
CA LEU A 85 -17.19 10.18 -1.49
C LEU A 85 -17.65 8.73 -1.57
N VAL A 86 -18.57 8.44 -2.48
CA VAL A 86 -18.97 7.07 -2.79
C VAL A 86 -18.13 6.59 -3.98
N HIS A 87 -17.29 5.59 -3.74
CA HIS A 87 -16.52 4.96 -4.81
C HIS A 87 -17.41 3.93 -5.51
N LEU A 88 -17.92 4.30 -6.69
CA LEU A 88 -18.70 3.39 -7.54
C LEU A 88 -17.74 2.41 -8.23
N GLY A 89 -17.82 1.13 -7.86
CA GLY A 89 -17.08 0.07 -8.54
C GLY A 89 -17.79 -0.31 -9.83
N GLU A 90 -17.26 0.13 -10.98
CA GLU A 90 -17.70 -0.36 -12.29
C GLU A 90 -17.25 -1.82 -12.47
N GLU A 91 -18.16 -2.75 -12.74
CA GLU A 91 -17.83 -4.17 -12.93
C GLU A 91 -16.85 -4.41 -14.10
N THR A 92 -16.81 -3.49 -15.06
CA THR A 92 -15.93 -3.53 -16.25
C THR A 92 -14.78 -2.52 -16.19
N GLY A 93 -14.52 -1.89 -15.03
CA GLY A 93 -13.54 -0.81 -14.88
C GLY A 93 -12.57 -0.98 -13.70
N GLY A 94 -11.48 -0.21 -13.73
CA GLY A 94 -10.43 -0.20 -12.70
C GLY A 94 -9.48 -1.41 -12.77
N CYS A 95 -8.56 -1.53 -11.79
CA CYS A 95 -7.73 -2.74 -11.62
C CYS A 95 -8.53 -3.98 -11.17
N HIS A 96 -9.86 -3.86 -11.10
CA HIS A 96 -10.85 -4.90 -10.81
C HIS A 96 -11.35 -5.62 -12.05
N ASP A 97 -10.66 -5.45 -13.18
CA ASP A 97 -10.90 -6.27 -14.35
C ASP A 97 -10.74 -7.77 -13.98
N ILE A 98 -11.22 -8.65 -14.86
CA ILE A 98 -11.27 -10.12 -14.80
C ILE A 98 -9.92 -10.81 -14.45
N THR A 99 -8.87 -10.02 -14.21
CA THR A 99 -7.46 -10.27 -13.93
C THR A 99 -7.03 -10.27 -12.46
N THR A 100 -7.91 -10.13 -11.45
CA THR A 100 -7.51 -10.34 -10.03
C THR A 100 -6.92 -11.74 -9.77
N ARG A 101 -7.11 -12.66 -10.72
CA ARG A 101 -6.55 -14.03 -10.75
C ARG A 101 -5.33 -14.17 -11.69
N SER A 102 -4.90 -13.11 -12.36
CA SER A 102 -3.74 -13.14 -13.23
C SER A 102 -2.47 -13.37 -12.40
N LEU A 103 -1.49 -14.04 -13.02
CA LEU A 103 -0.17 -14.25 -12.43
C LEU A 103 0.47 -12.92 -12.04
N GLU A 104 0.33 -11.91 -12.90
CA GLU A 104 0.89 -10.59 -12.70
C GLU A 104 0.25 -9.86 -11.51
N TYR A 105 -1.07 -9.91 -11.37
CA TYR A 105 -1.77 -9.31 -10.24
C TYR A 105 -1.30 -9.94 -8.92
N GLN A 106 -1.24 -11.27 -8.85
CA GLN A 106 -0.81 -11.96 -7.62
C GLN A 106 0.63 -11.59 -7.26
N LEU A 107 1.54 -11.56 -8.24
CA LEU A 107 2.93 -11.18 -8.02
C LEU A 107 3.09 -9.72 -7.59
N THR A 108 2.41 -8.78 -8.26
CA THR A 108 2.48 -7.35 -7.95
C THR A 108 1.84 -7.03 -6.60
N PHE A 109 0.75 -7.71 -6.24
CA PHE A 109 0.11 -7.58 -4.92
C PHE A 109 1.09 -7.86 -3.77
N TYR A 110 1.77 -9.01 -3.80
CA TYR A 110 2.75 -9.34 -2.75
C TYR A 110 3.98 -8.46 -2.85
N HIS A 111 4.51 -8.23 -4.06
CA HIS A 111 5.64 -7.33 -4.29
C HIS A 111 5.44 -5.97 -3.61
N ASN A 112 4.29 -5.32 -3.83
CA ASN A 112 4.08 -3.98 -3.31
C ASN A 112 3.97 -3.96 -1.76
N HIS A 113 3.40 -5.00 -1.15
CA HIS A 113 3.40 -5.13 0.31
C HIS A 113 4.80 -5.21 0.90
N PHE A 114 5.66 -6.06 0.31
CA PHE A 114 7.04 -6.19 0.75
C PHE A 114 7.84 -4.92 0.48
N LEU A 115 7.67 -4.31 -0.69
CA LEU A 115 8.37 -3.09 -1.06
C LEU A 115 8.08 -1.96 -0.08
N MET A 116 6.80 -1.73 0.25
CA MET A 116 6.40 -0.74 1.25
C MET A 116 7.06 -1.01 2.61
N GLY A 117 7.02 -2.27 3.06
CA GLY A 117 7.65 -2.67 4.32
C GLY A 117 9.16 -2.42 4.34
N MET A 118 9.87 -2.88 3.30
CA MET A 118 11.33 -2.74 3.17
C MET A 118 11.80 -1.29 3.03
N LYS A 119 10.95 -0.39 2.52
CA LYS A 119 11.28 1.04 2.36
C LYS A 119 11.08 1.84 3.64
N ASN A 120 10.07 1.48 4.45
CA ASN A 120 9.54 2.39 5.46
C ASN A 120 9.57 1.85 6.89
N LEU A 121 9.71 0.55 7.08
CA LEU A 121 9.53 -0.11 8.38
C LEU A 121 10.85 -0.62 8.96
N THR A 122 10.94 -0.64 10.28
CA THR A 122 11.99 -1.37 11.01
C THR A 122 11.88 -2.87 10.79
N LEU A 123 12.93 -3.64 11.11
CA LEU A 123 12.92 -5.09 10.93
C LEU A 123 11.79 -5.77 11.73
N SER A 124 11.52 -5.32 12.96
CA SER A 124 10.42 -5.86 13.78
C SER A 124 9.05 -5.59 13.17
N GLU A 125 8.82 -4.37 12.68
CA GLU A 125 7.56 -4.00 12.01
C GLU A 125 7.39 -4.75 10.69
N GLN A 126 8.48 -4.97 9.95
CA GLN A 126 8.48 -5.82 8.75
C GLN A 126 8.05 -7.25 9.10
N LEU A 127 8.63 -7.86 10.13
CA LEU A 127 8.26 -9.21 10.55
C LEU A 127 6.78 -9.31 10.95
N GLN A 128 6.25 -8.31 11.64
CA GLN A 128 4.83 -8.24 11.98
C GLN A 128 3.94 -8.11 10.74
N LEU A 129 4.25 -7.16 9.84
CA LEU A 129 3.49 -6.94 8.62
C LEU A 129 3.49 -8.18 7.72
N PHE A 130 4.67 -8.77 7.50
CA PHE A 130 4.86 -9.92 6.63
C PHE A 130 4.21 -11.17 7.23
N GLY A 131 4.32 -11.36 8.55
CA GLY A 131 3.61 -12.42 9.27
C GLY A 131 2.09 -12.30 9.13
N ARG A 132 1.53 -11.10 9.33
CA ARG A 132 0.08 -10.85 9.14
C ARG A 132 -0.36 -11.02 7.68
N LEU A 133 0.48 -10.61 6.73
CA LEU A 133 0.24 -10.82 5.30
C LEU A 133 0.17 -12.31 4.98
N PHE A 134 1.10 -13.11 5.52
CA PHE A 134 1.09 -14.56 5.35
C PHE A 134 -0.14 -15.20 6.00
N ASP A 135 -0.43 -14.87 7.26
CA ASP A 135 -1.57 -15.40 8.00
C ASP A 135 -2.91 -15.13 7.28
N CYS A 136 -3.13 -13.88 6.86
CA CYS A 136 -4.35 -13.48 6.19
C CYS A 136 -4.39 -13.96 4.73
N HIS A 137 -3.40 -13.61 3.91
CA HIS A 137 -3.47 -13.83 2.46
C HIS A 137 -3.01 -15.22 2.03
N VAL A 138 -2.11 -15.88 2.77
CA VAL A 138 -1.62 -17.23 2.43
C VAL A 138 -2.41 -18.30 3.16
N LEU A 139 -2.55 -18.24 4.48
CA LEU A 139 -3.33 -19.24 5.22
C LEU A 139 -4.85 -19.05 5.05
N GLY A 140 -5.29 -17.81 4.87
CA GLY A 140 -6.69 -17.48 4.65
C GLY A 140 -7.46 -17.14 5.91
N ASN A 141 -6.76 -16.90 7.02
CA ASN A 141 -7.36 -16.51 8.28
C ASN A 141 -8.04 -15.13 8.16
N PRO A 142 -8.96 -14.79 9.09
CA PRO A 142 -9.57 -13.46 9.12
C PRO A 142 -8.52 -12.33 9.15
N PRO A 143 -8.80 -11.17 8.52
CA PRO A 143 -10.05 -10.79 7.83
C PRO A 143 -10.16 -11.29 6.38
N CYS A 144 -9.13 -11.95 5.83
CA CYS A 144 -9.10 -12.32 4.42
C CYS A 144 -10.09 -13.45 4.07
N ASN A 145 -10.39 -14.33 5.03
CA ASN A 145 -11.39 -15.41 4.91
C ASN A 145 -11.26 -16.21 3.60
N LYS A 146 -10.03 -16.62 3.25
CA LYS A 146 -9.76 -17.38 2.01
C LYS A 146 -9.84 -18.88 2.25
N SER A 147 -10.12 -19.63 1.19
CA SER A 147 -10.18 -21.10 1.25
C SER A 147 -8.89 -21.71 1.82
N GLY A 148 -9.04 -22.52 2.87
CA GLY A 148 -7.98 -23.30 3.53
C GLY A 148 -7.59 -24.60 2.79
N SER A 149 -7.99 -24.77 1.53
CA SER A 149 -7.54 -25.89 0.70
C SER A 149 -6.00 -25.92 0.63
N PRO A 150 -5.34 -27.07 0.91
CA PRO A 150 -3.87 -27.15 0.90
C PRO A 150 -3.25 -26.70 -0.43
N ILE A 151 -3.85 -27.08 -1.56
CA ILE A 151 -3.38 -26.67 -2.90
C ILE A 151 -3.42 -25.14 -3.05
N LYS A 152 -4.51 -24.51 -2.59
CA LYS A 152 -4.64 -23.04 -2.66
C LYS A 152 -3.68 -22.34 -1.71
N ILE A 153 -3.44 -22.90 -0.51
CA ILE A 153 -2.44 -22.37 0.43
C ILE A 153 -1.03 -22.43 -0.19
N ILE A 154 -0.63 -23.58 -0.73
CA ILE A 154 0.67 -23.77 -1.39
C ILE A 154 0.84 -22.79 -2.55
N SER A 155 -0.18 -22.66 -3.41
CA SER A 155 -0.16 -21.70 -4.52
C SER A 155 0.05 -20.26 -4.03
N ARG A 156 -0.66 -19.83 -2.98
CA ARG A 156 -0.49 -18.49 -2.39
C ARG A 156 0.88 -18.31 -1.73
N ALA A 157 1.42 -19.35 -1.10
CA ALA A 157 2.76 -19.34 -0.51
C ALA A 157 3.85 -19.15 -1.59
N VAL A 158 3.70 -19.79 -2.76
CA VAL A 158 4.60 -19.56 -3.90
C VAL A 158 4.55 -18.10 -4.34
N PHE A 159 3.35 -17.53 -4.52
CA PHE A 159 3.22 -16.11 -4.90
C PHE A 159 3.78 -15.15 -3.85
N TYR A 160 3.58 -15.45 -2.56
CA TYR A 160 4.17 -14.70 -1.45
C TYR A 160 5.70 -14.70 -1.55
N MET A 161 6.32 -15.87 -1.75
CA MET A 161 7.78 -15.98 -1.88
C MET A 161 8.30 -15.26 -3.13
N LEU A 162 7.65 -15.44 -4.29
CA LEU A 162 8.06 -14.75 -5.52
C LEU A 162 7.90 -13.23 -5.41
N GLY A 163 6.82 -12.76 -4.78
CA GLY A 163 6.61 -11.34 -4.49
C GLY A 163 7.70 -10.76 -3.60
N PHE A 164 8.11 -11.49 -2.55
CA PHE A 164 9.21 -11.10 -1.66
C PHE A 164 10.53 -10.97 -2.42
N LEU A 165 10.91 -12.01 -3.18
CA LEU A 165 12.15 -12.00 -3.98
C LEU A 165 12.14 -10.87 -5.00
N LYS A 166 11.00 -10.62 -5.64
CA LYS A 166 10.84 -9.50 -6.58
C LYS A 166 11.02 -8.15 -5.88
N ALA A 167 10.42 -7.96 -4.70
CA ALA A 167 10.55 -6.71 -3.95
C ALA A 167 12.00 -6.49 -3.48
N LEU A 168 12.68 -7.55 -3.05
CA LEU A 168 14.11 -7.50 -2.73
C LEU A 168 14.94 -7.11 -3.97
N GLY A 169 14.66 -7.72 -5.12
CA GLY A 169 15.28 -7.35 -6.40
C GLY A 169 15.04 -5.88 -6.76
N THR A 170 13.83 -5.36 -6.56
CA THR A 170 13.51 -3.94 -6.72
C THR A 170 14.35 -3.08 -5.77
N ARG A 171 14.44 -3.42 -4.48
CA ARG A 171 15.26 -2.66 -3.50
C ARG A 171 16.74 -2.64 -3.88
N ILE A 172 17.27 -3.76 -4.36
CA ILE A 172 18.65 -3.85 -4.86
C ILE A 172 18.80 -2.96 -6.10
N LYS A 173 17.85 -3.02 -7.03
CA LYS A 173 17.84 -2.17 -8.23
C LYS A 173 17.80 -0.67 -7.89
N SER A 174 17.04 -0.30 -6.84
CA SER A 174 16.94 1.08 -6.36
C SER A 174 18.25 1.71 -5.87
N ILE A 175 19.34 0.93 -5.77
CA ILE A 175 20.68 1.47 -5.48
C ILE A 175 21.21 2.29 -6.68
N TRP A 176 20.80 1.95 -7.90
CA TRP A 176 21.26 2.60 -9.13
C TRP A 176 20.15 3.21 -9.98
N ASP A 177 18.90 2.84 -9.76
CA ASP A 177 17.74 3.34 -10.51
C ASP A 177 16.56 3.55 -9.57
N ASP A 178 16.19 4.80 -9.31
CA ASP A 178 15.09 5.18 -8.41
C ASP A 178 13.70 4.74 -8.90
N GLY A 179 13.62 4.21 -10.13
CA GLY A 179 12.41 3.66 -10.72
C GLY A 179 11.36 4.71 -11.11
N GLN A 180 11.69 6.01 -11.08
CA GLN A 180 10.80 7.11 -11.49
C GLN A 180 10.92 7.32 -13.00
N ILE A 181 10.32 6.44 -13.79
CA ILE A 181 10.42 6.45 -15.26
C ILE A 181 9.56 7.58 -15.85
N TYR A 182 8.30 7.65 -15.46
CA TYR A 182 7.33 8.62 -15.99
C TYR A 182 7.65 10.03 -15.53
N THR A 183 8.03 10.21 -14.26
CA THR A 183 8.48 11.50 -13.73
C THR A 183 9.67 12.06 -14.51
N ARG A 184 10.62 11.21 -14.93
CA ARG A 184 11.75 11.63 -15.77
C ARG A 184 11.31 12.01 -17.17
N LEU A 185 10.44 11.20 -17.79
CA LEU A 185 9.89 11.49 -19.12
C LEU A 185 9.12 12.82 -19.14
N ASP A 186 8.29 13.08 -18.12
CA ASP A 186 7.55 14.34 -18.00
C ASP A 186 8.51 15.53 -17.88
N GLY A 187 9.61 15.40 -17.13
CA GLY A 187 10.65 16.43 -17.03
C GLY A 187 11.32 16.75 -18.37
N GLU A 188 11.67 15.73 -19.15
CA GLU A 188 12.28 15.89 -20.48
C GLU A 188 11.34 16.58 -21.47
N THR A 189 10.02 16.34 -21.39
CA THR A 189 9.03 16.97 -22.28
C THR A 189 8.75 18.45 -21.97
N VAL A 190 9.08 18.91 -20.76
CA VAL A 190 8.90 20.32 -20.36
C VAL A 190 10.13 21.17 -20.71
N GLU A 191 11.29 20.54 -20.89
CA GLU A 191 12.55 21.23 -21.23
C GLU A 191 12.85 21.30 -22.75
N GLY A 192 12.10 20.57 -23.59
CA GLY A 192 12.22 20.58 -25.06
C GLY A 192 11.18 21.44 -25.77
#